data_AF-A0AAV9PHX8-F1
#
_entry.id   AF-A0AAV9PHX8-F1
#
_cell.length_a   1.000
_cell.length_b   1.000
_cell.length_c   1.000
_cell.angle_alpha   90.00
_cell.angle_beta   90.00
_cell.angle_gamma   90.00
#
_symmetry.space_group_name_H-M   'P 1'
#
loop_
_entity.id
_entity.type
_entity.pdbx_description
1 polymer ?
#
loop_
_entity_poly.entity_id
_entity_poly.type
_entity_poly.pdbx_seq_one_letter_code
_entity_poly.pdbx_strand_id
1 'polypeptide(L)'
;MASLSIHSKKHKVAVVGSGNWGTTIAKVVAENVQAHSDLFEQEIQMWVYEEDYQIPKDSKHYDAGSALSTKPQKLTQLINGLHENVKYLPGIALPKNIVANPDVADTVKGSTILIFNLPHQFIGRVCDGLRGKVIPYARGISCIKGVSVSDQGCELFSESIGKKLNIYCGALSGANIANEVALEKWCETTIAYDPPAMDSKQPTPAGSPSASSADLPSLQKSESKSMKLAALPAEYPPLNHANVRTLFHRPYFHVRMVKDVAGVSLGGALKNIVALAAGFVDGLGWGDNAKSAVIRIGILEEVKFGMQFFSHTCRSETFTEESCGVADIITSCSGGRNFRCAKMAVKEGKPIGEIEERELNGQKLQGTSTAYEVHSFLKAMAMEKEFPLFEAVYNILEGNNKPEDIPKLVEAHSTDDV
;
A
#
# COMPACT_ATOMS: atom_id res chain seq x y z
N MET A 1 -27.86 10.75 -25.66
CA MET A 1 -26.79 11.58 -26.25
C MET A 1 -25.51 10.78 -26.18
N ALA A 2 -24.97 10.34 -27.31
CA ALA A 2 -23.72 9.59 -27.35
C ALA A 2 -22.57 10.53 -26.97
N SER A 3 -21.91 10.25 -25.83
CA SER A 3 -20.64 10.88 -25.49
C SER A 3 -19.64 10.55 -26.59
N LEU A 4 -19.19 11.56 -27.33
CA LEU A 4 -18.06 11.43 -28.24
C LEU A 4 -16.81 11.19 -27.39
N SER A 5 -16.51 9.92 -27.14
CA SER A 5 -15.24 9.54 -26.52
C SER A 5 -14.10 10.05 -27.39
N ILE A 6 -13.32 11.00 -26.87
CA ILE A 6 -12.16 11.59 -27.53
C ILE A 6 -11.10 10.51 -27.85
N HIS A 7 -11.12 9.41 -27.08
CA HIS A 7 -10.19 8.30 -27.16
C HIS A 7 -10.89 7.05 -27.74
N SER A 8 -10.19 6.32 -28.62
CA SER A 8 -10.73 5.13 -29.29
C SER A 8 -10.61 3.86 -28.44
N LYS A 9 -9.77 3.86 -27.39
CA LYS A 9 -9.56 2.74 -26.47
C LYS A 9 -9.88 3.16 -25.03
N LYS A 10 -10.13 2.16 -24.19
CA LYS A 10 -10.45 2.30 -22.77
C LYS A 10 -9.44 1.52 -21.93
N HIS A 11 -9.22 1.94 -20.70
CA HIS A 11 -8.31 1.25 -19.81
C HIS A 11 -8.91 -0.04 -19.27
N LYS A 12 -8.20 -1.14 -19.47
CA LYS A 12 -8.45 -2.40 -18.77
C LYS A 12 -7.70 -2.42 -17.44
N VAL A 13 -8.38 -2.83 -16.37
CA VAL A 13 -7.88 -2.80 -14.99
C VAL A 13 -7.78 -4.22 -14.43
N ALA A 14 -6.66 -4.53 -13.79
CA ALA A 14 -6.47 -5.80 -13.09
C ALA A 14 -5.96 -5.56 -11.67
N VAL A 15 -6.55 -6.26 -10.70
CA VAL A 15 -6.14 -6.29 -9.30
C VAL A 15 -5.34 -7.57 -9.05
N VAL A 16 -4.06 -7.42 -8.71
CA VAL A 16 -3.16 -8.51 -8.36
C VAL A 16 -3.20 -8.71 -6.85
N GLY A 17 -4.17 -9.50 -6.39
CA GLY A 17 -4.34 -9.91 -5.00
C GLY A 17 -5.79 -9.91 -4.53
N SER A 18 -6.16 -10.92 -3.75
CA SER A 18 -7.54 -11.22 -3.36
C SER A 18 -7.75 -11.35 -1.84
N GLY A 19 -6.79 -10.88 -1.04
CA GLY A 19 -6.97 -10.80 0.41
C GLY A 19 -8.07 -9.81 0.80
N ASN A 20 -8.21 -9.54 2.10
CA ASN A 20 -9.24 -8.63 2.61
C ASN A 20 -9.19 -7.24 1.92
N TRP A 21 -8.02 -6.58 1.93
CA TRP A 21 -7.87 -5.29 1.24
C TRP A 21 -7.88 -5.41 -0.30
N GLY A 22 -7.44 -6.54 -0.86
CA GLY A 22 -7.39 -6.74 -2.32
C GLY A 22 -8.79 -6.83 -2.91
N THR A 23 -9.67 -7.55 -2.21
CA THR A 23 -11.09 -7.63 -2.54
C THR A 23 -11.79 -6.28 -2.34
N THR A 24 -11.47 -5.56 -1.26
CA THR A 24 -12.04 -4.25 -0.96
C THR A 24 -11.70 -3.22 -2.03
N ILE A 25 -10.43 -3.15 -2.44
CA ILE A 25 -10.01 -2.21 -3.50
C ILE A 25 -10.57 -2.62 -4.87
N ALA A 26 -10.71 -3.93 -5.13
CA ALA A 26 -11.39 -4.43 -6.32
C ALA A 26 -12.87 -3.98 -6.35
N LYS A 27 -13.60 -4.02 -5.23
CA LYS A 27 -14.96 -3.47 -5.11
C LYS A 27 -15.00 -1.99 -5.49
N VAL A 28 -14.16 -1.16 -4.86
CA VAL A 28 -14.07 0.29 -5.12
C VAL A 28 -13.82 0.59 -6.60
N VAL A 29 -12.84 -0.10 -7.17
CA VAL A 29 -12.44 0.05 -8.57
C VAL A 29 -13.55 -0.41 -9.51
N ALA A 30 -14.19 -1.54 -9.23
CA ALA A 30 -15.26 -2.11 -10.04
C ALA A 30 -16.48 -1.18 -10.14
N GLU A 31 -16.84 -0.51 -9.05
CA GLU A 31 -17.90 0.51 -9.05
C GLU A 31 -17.56 1.71 -9.93
N ASN A 32 -16.31 2.18 -9.88
CA ASN A 32 -15.88 3.33 -10.66
C ASN A 32 -15.73 3.02 -12.15
N VAL A 33 -15.23 1.83 -12.52
CA VAL A 33 -15.19 1.49 -13.95
C VAL A 33 -16.59 1.39 -14.54
N GLN A 34 -17.60 0.95 -13.77
CA GLN A 34 -19.01 0.97 -14.21
C GLN A 34 -19.54 2.40 -14.40
N ALA A 35 -19.20 3.31 -13.48
CA ALA A 35 -19.61 4.71 -13.55
C ALA A 35 -18.92 5.50 -14.68
N HIS A 36 -17.73 5.07 -15.12
CA HIS A 36 -16.86 5.80 -16.04
C HIS A 36 -16.51 4.98 -17.29
N SER A 37 -17.56 4.53 -17.99
CA SER A 37 -17.43 3.71 -19.21
C SER A 37 -16.78 4.41 -20.40
N ASP A 38 -16.59 5.71 -20.34
CA ASP A 38 -15.81 6.50 -21.29
C ASP A 38 -14.29 6.33 -21.10
N LEU A 39 -13.85 6.01 -19.87
CA LEU A 39 -12.43 5.86 -19.53
C LEU A 39 -11.99 4.40 -19.40
N PHE A 40 -12.87 3.53 -18.88
CA PHE A 40 -12.50 2.18 -18.46
C PHE A 40 -13.36 1.09 -19.13
N GLU A 41 -12.74 -0.06 -19.37
CA GLU A 41 -13.48 -1.28 -19.64
C GLU A 41 -14.33 -1.65 -18.43
N GLN A 42 -15.52 -2.21 -18.68
CA GLN A 42 -16.51 -2.42 -17.63
C GLN A 42 -16.18 -3.58 -16.70
N GLU A 43 -15.39 -4.54 -17.16
CA GLU A 43 -14.95 -5.71 -16.40
C GLU A 43 -13.59 -5.46 -15.78
N ILE A 44 -13.40 -5.86 -14.52
CA ILE A 44 -12.07 -5.92 -13.89
C ILE A 44 -11.70 -7.36 -13.57
N GLN A 45 -10.44 -7.68 -13.78
CA GLN A 45 -9.89 -8.98 -13.42
C GLN A 45 -9.26 -8.89 -12.03
N MET A 46 -9.52 -9.87 -11.16
CA MET A 46 -8.92 -9.96 -9.84
C MET A 46 -8.21 -11.31 -9.71
N TRP A 47 -6.89 -11.27 -9.54
CA TRP A 47 -6.11 -12.49 -9.34
C TRP A 47 -6.38 -13.04 -7.94
N VAL A 48 -6.82 -14.30 -7.90
CA VAL A 48 -7.07 -15.06 -6.68
C VAL A 48 -6.11 -16.23 -6.66
N TYR A 49 -5.26 -16.32 -5.63
CA TYR A 49 -4.50 -17.56 -5.43
C TYR A 49 -5.48 -18.70 -5.17
N GLU A 50 -5.43 -19.73 -6.02
CA GLU A 50 -6.48 -20.75 -6.01
C GLU A 50 -6.38 -21.64 -4.78
N GLU A 51 -7.50 -21.76 -4.07
CA GLU A 51 -7.62 -22.55 -2.85
C GLU A 51 -8.94 -23.31 -2.84
N ASP A 52 -8.93 -24.49 -2.25
CA ASP A 52 -10.17 -25.21 -1.95
C ASP A 52 -10.74 -24.66 -0.63
N TYR A 53 -11.96 -24.11 -0.68
CA TYR A 53 -12.63 -23.53 0.48
C TYR A 53 -14.02 -24.14 0.65
N GLN A 54 -14.35 -24.52 1.88
CA GLN A 54 -15.68 -25.00 2.25
C GLN A 54 -16.42 -23.90 2.99
N ILE A 55 -17.62 -23.58 2.51
CA ILE A 55 -18.49 -22.59 3.13
C ILE A 55 -18.86 -23.07 4.56
N PRO A 56 -18.60 -22.26 5.61
CA PRO A 56 -18.99 -22.60 6.97
C PRO A 56 -20.51 -22.78 7.11
N LYS A 57 -20.96 -23.68 8.00
CA LYS A 57 -22.40 -23.99 8.17
C LYS A 57 -23.24 -22.80 8.64
N ASP A 58 -22.62 -21.85 9.31
CA ASP A 58 -23.18 -20.60 9.81
C ASP A 58 -23.17 -19.47 8.76
N SER A 59 -22.58 -19.69 7.58
CA SER A 59 -22.61 -18.73 6.48
C SER A 59 -24.01 -18.63 5.86
N LYS A 60 -24.41 -17.41 5.48
CA LYS A 60 -25.65 -17.15 4.71
C LYS A 60 -25.70 -17.88 3.36
N HIS A 61 -24.54 -18.30 2.85
CA HIS A 61 -24.41 -19.04 1.58
C HIS A 61 -24.40 -20.56 1.76
N TYR A 62 -24.52 -21.06 2.99
CA TYR A 62 -24.56 -22.49 3.24
C TYR A 62 -25.94 -23.06 2.94
N ASP A 63 -26.02 -23.97 1.98
CA ASP A 63 -27.20 -24.78 1.70
C ASP A 63 -26.85 -26.27 1.83
N ALA A 64 -27.56 -26.98 2.71
CA ALA A 64 -27.37 -28.42 2.93
C ALA A 64 -27.72 -29.27 1.69
N GLY A 65 -28.54 -28.74 0.78
CA GLY A 65 -28.91 -29.38 -0.49
C GLY A 65 -27.94 -29.09 -1.64
N SER A 66 -27.02 -28.13 -1.49
CA SER A 66 -26.13 -27.70 -2.57
C SER A 66 -24.73 -28.29 -2.43
N ALA A 67 -24.24 -28.94 -3.50
CA ALA A 67 -22.85 -29.39 -3.58
C ALA A 67 -21.84 -28.22 -3.52
N LEU A 68 -22.28 -27.00 -3.87
CA LEU A 68 -21.46 -25.79 -3.85
C LEU A 68 -21.05 -25.37 -2.43
N SER A 69 -21.86 -25.71 -1.41
CA SER A 69 -21.61 -25.36 0.00
C SER A 69 -21.24 -26.55 0.87
N THR A 70 -21.66 -27.76 0.51
CA THR A 70 -21.42 -28.97 1.33
C THR A 70 -20.05 -29.63 1.12
N LYS A 71 -19.31 -29.25 0.08
CA LYS A 71 -17.95 -29.73 -0.23
C LYS A 71 -17.01 -28.56 -0.47
N PRO A 72 -15.69 -28.72 -0.28
CA PRO A 72 -14.71 -27.73 -0.71
C PRO A 72 -14.85 -27.44 -2.21
N GLN A 73 -14.91 -26.16 -2.56
CA GLN A 73 -14.96 -25.66 -3.93
C GLN A 73 -13.77 -24.73 -4.20
N LYS A 74 -13.45 -24.51 -5.47
CA LYS A 74 -12.45 -23.51 -5.87
C LYS A 74 -12.91 -22.12 -5.45
N LEU A 75 -12.04 -21.37 -4.78
CA LEU A 75 -12.36 -20.05 -4.27
C LEU A 75 -12.76 -19.09 -5.39
N THR A 76 -12.12 -19.18 -6.56
CA THR A 76 -12.51 -18.40 -7.76
C THR A 76 -13.95 -18.70 -8.21
N GLN A 77 -14.35 -19.96 -8.20
CA GLN A 77 -15.71 -20.39 -8.53
C GLN A 77 -16.73 -19.84 -7.53
N LEU A 78 -16.39 -19.85 -6.23
CA LEU A 78 -17.24 -19.27 -5.19
C LEU A 78 -17.38 -17.76 -5.36
N ILE A 79 -16.29 -17.04 -5.61
CA ILE A 79 -16.32 -15.59 -5.79
C ILE A 79 -17.12 -15.22 -7.04
N ASN A 80 -16.91 -15.88 -8.17
CA ASN A 80 -17.63 -15.59 -9.42
C ASN A 80 -19.11 -15.97 -9.35
N GLY A 81 -19.46 -17.04 -8.63
CA GLY A 81 -20.85 -17.51 -8.51
C GLY A 81 -21.66 -16.74 -7.46
N LEU A 82 -21.05 -16.40 -6.33
CA LEU A 82 -21.72 -15.74 -5.20
C LEU A 82 -21.55 -14.21 -5.22
N HIS A 83 -20.59 -13.71 -6.00
CA HIS A 83 -20.13 -12.32 -5.95
C HIS A 83 -19.80 -11.89 -4.51
N GLU A 84 -19.07 -12.74 -3.80
CA GLU A 84 -18.62 -12.50 -2.44
C GLU A 84 -17.32 -13.28 -2.20
N ASN A 85 -16.32 -12.64 -1.60
CA ASN A 85 -15.13 -13.34 -1.11
C ASN A 85 -15.40 -13.91 0.28
N VAL A 86 -16.09 -15.05 0.30
CA VAL A 86 -16.56 -15.72 1.52
C VAL A 86 -15.45 -16.08 2.52
N LYS A 87 -14.19 -16.11 2.09
CA LYS A 87 -13.04 -16.40 2.95
C LYS A 87 -12.40 -15.12 3.51
N TYR A 88 -12.09 -14.14 2.66
CA TYR A 88 -11.27 -12.99 3.04
C TYR A 88 -12.04 -11.70 3.31
N LEU A 89 -13.28 -11.60 2.81
CA LEU A 89 -14.17 -10.47 3.02
C LEU A 89 -15.64 -10.94 3.12
N PRO A 90 -15.97 -11.81 4.09
CA PRO A 90 -17.31 -12.37 4.22
C PRO A 90 -18.36 -11.30 4.52
N GLY A 91 -19.57 -11.50 3.99
CA GLY A 91 -20.71 -10.61 4.20
C GLY A 91 -20.80 -9.43 3.23
N ILE A 92 -19.75 -9.15 2.46
CA ILE A 92 -19.70 -8.01 1.52
C ILE A 92 -20.05 -8.46 0.10
N ALA A 93 -21.11 -7.88 -0.46
CA ALA A 93 -21.46 -8.09 -1.86
C ALA A 93 -20.46 -7.37 -2.78
N LEU A 94 -19.98 -8.09 -3.78
CA LEU A 94 -19.07 -7.60 -4.80
C LEU A 94 -19.86 -7.22 -6.08
N PRO A 95 -19.42 -6.18 -6.80
CA PRO A 95 -19.94 -5.87 -8.12
C PRO A 95 -19.78 -7.06 -9.08
N LYS A 96 -20.80 -7.30 -9.91
CA LYS A 96 -20.85 -8.46 -10.83
C LYS A 96 -19.80 -8.44 -11.94
N ASN A 97 -19.20 -7.27 -12.17
CA ASN A 97 -18.14 -7.05 -13.16
C ASN A 97 -16.73 -7.34 -12.61
N ILE A 98 -16.62 -7.90 -11.40
CA ILE A 98 -15.37 -8.46 -10.90
C ILE A 98 -15.30 -9.92 -11.32
N VAL A 99 -14.24 -10.28 -12.03
CA VAL A 99 -13.94 -11.65 -12.41
C VAL A 99 -12.74 -12.15 -11.63
N ALA A 100 -12.97 -13.10 -10.72
CA ALA A 100 -11.93 -13.82 -10.02
C ALA A 100 -11.24 -14.82 -10.95
N ASN A 101 -9.92 -14.69 -11.06
CA ASN A 101 -9.11 -15.46 -12.00
C ASN A 101 -7.93 -16.13 -11.26
N PRO A 102 -7.74 -17.45 -11.38
CA PRO A 102 -6.65 -18.15 -10.69
C PRO A 102 -5.27 -17.95 -11.33
N ASP A 103 -5.24 -17.62 -12.63
CA ASP A 103 -4.01 -17.42 -13.37
C ASP A 103 -3.61 -15.94 -13.34
N VAL A 104 -2.48 -15.66 -12.69
CA VAL A 104 -1.98 -14.29 -12.56
C VAL A 104 -1.56 -13.67 -13.89
N ALA A 105 -1.05 -14.48 -14.84
CA ALA A 105 -0.66 -14.00 -16.15
C ALA A 105 -1.88 -13.69 -17.03
N ASP A 106 -2.91 -14.51 -16.96
CA ASP A 106 -4.18 -14.25 -17.65
C ASP A 106 -4.90 -13.03 -17.05
N THR A 107 -4.88 -12.88 -15.72
CA THR A 107 -5.44 -11.71 -15.02
C THR A 107 -4.88 -10.39 -15.55
N VAL A 108 -3.57 -10.29 -15.78
CA VAL A 108 -2.92 -9.05 -16.23
C VAL A 108 -2.91 -8.88 -17.75
N LYS A 109 -3.41 -9.86 -18.51
CA LYS A 109 -3.32 -9.89 -19.96
C LYS A 109 -4.07 -8.72 -20.60
N GLY A 110 -3.31 -7.85 -21.27
CA GLY A 110 -3.83 -6.64 -21.92
C GLY A 110 -4.23 -5.53 -20.95
N SER A 111 -4.00 -5.69 -19.64
CA SER A 111 -4.39 -4.71 -18.64
C SER A 111 -3.43 -3.51 -18.64
N THR A 112 -3.99 -2.32 -18.80
CA THR A 112 -3.23 -1.05 -18.82
C THR A 112 -2.97 -0.49 -17.43
N ILE A 113 -3.79 -0.87 -16.45
CA ILE A 113 -3.64 -0.47 -15.05
C ILE A 113 -3.58 -1.74 -14.20
N LEU A 114 -2.51 -1.90 -13.44
CA LEU A 114 -2.30 -3.02 -12.52
C LEU A 114 -2.32 -2.52 -11.08
N ILE A 115 -3.15 -3.09 -10.23
CA ILE A 115 -3.26 -2.71 -8.82
C ILE A 115 -2.70 -3.86 -7.99
N PHE A 116 -1.55 -3.67 -7.37
CA PHE A 116 -0.88 -4.70 -6.57
C PHE A 116 -1.32 -4.58 -5.13
N ASN A 117 -1.99 -5.62 -4.62
CA ASN A 117 -2.34 -5.72 -3.22
C ASN A 117 -2.19 -7.14 -2.68
N LEU A 118 -0.95 -7.52 -2.44
CA LEU A 118 -0.57 -8.81 -1.90
C LEU A 118 0.35 -8.65 -0.68
N PRO A 119 0.42 -9.65 0.21
CA PRO A 119 1.44 -9.69 1.25
C PRO A 119 2.85 -9.54 0.66
N HIS A 120 3.72 -8.75 1.29
CA HIS A 120 5.00 -8.35 0.72
C HIS A 120 5.90 -9.54 0.35
N GLN A 121 5.83 -10.64 1.10
CA GLN A 121 6.62 -11.86 0.88
C GLN A 121 6.34 -12.52 -0.47
N PHE A 122 5.20 -12.21 -1.12
CA PHE A 122 4.82 -12.77 -2.41
C PHE A 122 5.20 -11.87 -3.59
N ILE A 123 5.65 -10.63 -3.37
CA ILE A 123 5.98 -9.68 -4.44
C ILE A 123 7.00 -10.26 -5.41
N GLY A 124 8.10 -10.80 -4.89
CA GLY A 124 9.17 -11.37 -5.71
C GLY A 124 8.65 -12.46 -6.65
N ARG A 125 8.01 -13.49 -6.08
CA ARG A 125 7.47 -14.63 -6.83
C ARG A 125 6.44 -14.21 -7.88
N VAL A 126 5.51 -13.32 -7.51
CA VAL A 126 4.45 -12.85 -8.41
C VAL A 126 5.04 -12.04 -9.57
N CYS A 127 5.94 -11.10 -9.27
CA CYS A 127 6.59 -10.30 -10.29
C CYS A 127 7.45 -11.15 -11.25
N ASP A 128 8.13 -12.18 -10.74
CA ASP A 128 8.90 -13.09 -11.58
C ASP A 128 7.99 -13.91 -12.51
N GLY A 129 6.82 -14.34 -12.03
CA GLY A 129 5.80 -15.01 -12.86
C GLY A 129 5.14 -14.12 -13.91
N LEU A 130 5.16 -12.80 -13.72
CA LEU A 130 4.60 -11.78 -14.61
C LEU A 130 5.62 -11.17 -15.59
N ARG A 131 6.91 -11.45 -15.40
CA ARG A 131 7.98 -10.88 -16.23
C ARG A 131 7.75 -11.22 -17.70
N GLY A 132 7.72 -10.19 -18.55
CA GLY A 132 7.48 -10.32 -20.00
C GLY A 132 6.04 -10.63 -20.40
N LYS A 133 5.09 -10.69 -19.45
CA LYS A 133 3.65 -10.94 -19.70
C LYS A 133 2.79 -9.70 -19.52
N VAL A 134 3.34 -8.64 -18.90
CA VAL A 134 2.71 -7.33 -18.76
C VAL A 134 2.96 -6.50 -20.02
N ILE A 135 1.94 -5.78 -20.49
CA ILE A 135 2.09 -4.91 -21.65
C ILE A 135 3.06 -3.75 -21.32
N PRO A 136 3.96 -3.33 -22.25
CA PRO A 136 5.07 -2.44 -21.92
C PRO A 136 4.68 -1.04 -21.40
N TYR A 137 3.48 -0.59 -21.74
CA TYR A 137 2.95 0.72 -21.35
C TYR A 137 1.93 0.64 -20.20
N ALA A 138 1.80 -0.51 -19.53
CA ALA A 138 0.99 -0.60 -18.32
C ALA A 138 1.54 0.31 -17.21
N ARG A 139 0.68 0.67 -16.26
CA ARG A 139 1.01 1.46 -15.07
C ARG A 139 0.53 0.75 -13.82
N GLY A 140 1.30 0.87 -12.75
CA GLY A 140 1.10 0.19 -11.47
C GLY A 140 0.59 1.10 -10.35
N ILE A 141 -0.41 0.60 -9.63
CA ILE A 141 -0.94 0.87 -8.30
C ILE A 141 -0.38 0.02 -7.13
N SER A 142 0.68 0.37 -6.39
CA SER A 142 1.00 -0.45 -5.19
C SER A 142 0.14 -0.04 -3.99
N CYS A 143 -0.71 -0.94 -3.50
CA CYS A 143 -1.43 -0.80 -2.24
C CYS A 143 -0.72 -1.51 -1.06
N ILE A 144 0.50 -1.99 -1.29
CA ILE A 144 1.27 -2.76 -0.32
C ILE A 144 1.99 -1.79 0.62
N LYS A 145 1.66 -1.87 1.92
CA LYS A 145 2.31 -1.09 2.97
C LYS A 145 3.62 -1.76 3.39
N GLY A 146 4.69 -0.98 3.51
CA GLY A 146 6.02 -1.46 3.87
C GLY A 146 7.09 -1.01 2.87
N VAL A 147 8.34 -1.31 3.22
CA VAL A 147 9.53 -1.09 2.39
C VAL A 147 10.41 -2.32 2.48
N SER A 148 11.20 -2.59 1.44
CA SER A 148 12.23 -3.62 1.50
C SER A 148 13.52 -2.98 1.95
N VAL A 149 14.06 -3.43 3.08
CA VAL A 149 15.27 -2.86 3.64
C VAL A 149 16.38 -3.90 3.64
N SER A 150 17.58 -3.48 3.25
CA SER A 150 18.79 -4.28 3.29
C SER A 150 19.98 -3.42 3.68
N ASP A 151 21.10 -4.05 3.99
CA ASP A 151 22.37 -3.37 4.25
C ASP A 151 22.87 -2.54 3.05
N GLN A 152 22.28 -2.74 1.86
CA GLN A 152 22.61 -2.00 0.64
C GLN A 152 21.67 -0.82 0.36
N GLY A 153 20.58 -0.67 1.11
CA GLY A 153 19.61 0.40 0.90
C GLY A 153 18.18 0.05 1.30
N CYS A 154 17.35 1.08 1.38
CA CYS A 154 15.90 0.99 1.52
C CYS A 154 15.25 1.14 0.14
N GLU A 155 14.54 0.12 -0.34
CA GLU A 155 13.81 0.10 -1.61
C GLU A 155 12.29 0.09 -1.35
N LEU A 156 11.55 0.94 -2.07
CA LEU A 156 10.10 0.95 -2.01
C LEU A 156 9.52 -0.24 -2.79
N PHE A 157 8.44 -0.86 -2.30
CA PHE A 157 7.81 -1.96 -3.06
C PHE A 157 7.29 -1.52 -4.43
N SER A 158 6.85 -0.27 -4.57
CA SER A 158 6.47 0.31 -5.87
C SER A 158 7.66 0.32 -6.84
N GLU A 159 8.84 0.73 -6.39
CA GLU A 159 10.07 0.70 -7.19
C GLU A 159 10.49 -0.73 -7.55
N SER A 160 10.43 -1.66 -6.59
CA SER A 160 10.79 -3.07 -6.81
C SER A 160 9.88 -3.72 -7.87
N ILE A 161 8.57 -3.50 -7.77
CA ILE A 161 7.58 -3.93 -8.77
C ILE A 161 7.88 -3.29 -10.13
N GLY A 162 8.12 -1.97 -10.15
CA GLY A 162 8.41 -1.23 -11.37
C GLY A 162 9.66 -1.74 -12.09
N LYS A 163 10.75 -1.98 -11.35
CA LYS A 163 12.02 -2.52 -11.88
C LYS A 163 11.84 -3.94 -12.43
N LYS A 164 11.14 -4.82 -11.69
CA LYS A 164 10.95 -6.23 -12.09
C LYS A 164 10.05 -6.39 -13.32
N LEU A 165 9.04 -5.52 -13.45
CA LEU A 165 8.04 -5.60 -14.53
C LEU A 165 8.29 -4.59 -15.67
N ASN A 166 9.28 -3.71 -15.52
CA ASN A 166 9.60 -2.61 -16.43
C ASN A 166 8.40 -1.70 -16.74
N ILE A 167 7.65 -1.32 -15.69
CA ILE A 167 6.52 -0.39 -15.74
C ILE A 167 6.65 0.69 -14.67
N TYR A 168 6.00 1.83 -14.84
CA TYR A 168 5.91 2.82 -13.77
C TYR A 168 4.91 2.34 -12.72
N CYS A 169 5.22 2.50 -11.43
CA CYS A 169 4.37 2.08 -10.32
C CYS A 169 4.30 3.19 -9.26
N GLY A 170 3.11 3.70 -8.99
CA GLY A 170 2.82 4.59 -7.86
C GLY A 170 2.47 3.82 -6.58
N ALA A 171 1.98 4.54 -5.58
CA ALA A 171 1.62 3.97 -4.28
C ALA A 171 0.27 4.50 -3.77
N LEU A 172 -0.45 3.70 -3.00
CA LEU A 172 -1.68 4.05 -2.29
C LEU A 172 -1.52 3.68 -0.82
N SER A 173 -1.66 4.68 0.07
CA SER A 173 -1.68 4.49 1.52
C SER A 173 -2.59 5.51 2.19
N GLY A 174 -3.06 5.21 3.40
CA GLY A 174 -4.02 6.05 4.12
C GLY A 174 -4.61 5.37 5.35
N ALA A 175 -5.38 6.16 6.11
CA ALA A 175 -6.20 5.71 7.23
C ALA A 175 -7.48 5.02 6.73
N ASN A 176 -7.34 3.78 6.24
CA ASN A 176 -8.40 3.11 5.48
C ASN A 176 -8.54 1.62 5.83
N ILE A 177 -9.13 1.32 6.98
CA ILE A 177 -9.35 -0.06 7.41
C ILE A 177 -10.27 -0.78 6.41
N ALA A 178 -9.80 -1.91 5.89
CA ALA A 178 -10.43 -2.61 4.78
C ALA A 178 -11.92 -2.92 4.96
N ASN A 179 -12.29 -3.50 6.11
CA ASN A 179 -13.69 -3.79 6.41
C ASN A 179 -14.58 -2.54 6.46
N GLU A 180 -14.03 -1.39 6.87
CA GLU A 180 -14.79 -0.14 6.93
C GLU A 180 -15.05 0.43 5.55
N VAL A 181 -14.03 0.42 4.67
CA VAL A 181 -14.17 0.82 3.27
C VAL A 181 -15.12 -0.12 2.53
N ALA A 182 -15.05 -1.42 2.78
CA ALA A 182 -15.95 -2.41 2.20
C ALA A 182 -17.42 -2.22 2.62
N LEU A 183 -17.63 -1.76 3.87
CA LEU A 183 -18.93 -1.35 4.42
C LEU A 183 -19.32 0.09 4.05
N GLU A 184 -18.57 0.74 3.16
CA GLU A 184 -18.84 2.10 2.68
C GLU A 184 -18.87 3.15 3.80
N LYS A 185 -18.14 2.90 4.89
CA LYS A 185 -17.89 3.93 5.90
C LYS A 185 -16.90 4.94 5.34
N TRP A 186 -17.21 6.21 5.57
CA TRP A 186 -16.40 7.32 5.08
C TRP A 186 -14.98 7.26 5.64
N CYS A 187 -13.99 7.36 4.76
CA CYS A 187 -12.58 7.56 5.08
C CYS A 187 -11.84 8.20 3.90
N GLU A 188 -10.55 8.43 4.07
CA GLU A 188 -9.69 9.07 3.08
C GLU A 188 -8.43 8.23 2.80
N THR A 189 -7.88 8.38 1.59
CA THR A 189 -6.61 7.79 1.20
C THR A 189 -5.79 8.78 0.39
N THR A 190 -4.48 8.55 0.37
CA THR A 190 -3.54 9.26 -0.49
C THR A 190 -3.06 8.32 -1.59
N ILE A 191 -3.05 8.78 -2.83
CA ILE A 191 -2.42 8.08 -3.94
C ILE A 191 -1.29 8.94 -4.48
N ALA A 192 -0.07 8.41 -4.40
CA ALA A 192 1.07 8.99 -5.06
C ALA A 192 1.23 8.41 -6.47
N TYR A 193 1.24 9.31 -7.44
CA TYR A 193 1.48 8.97 -8.83
C TYR A 193 2.11 10.19 -9.50
N ASP A 194 3.38 10.12 -9.88
CA ASP A 194 4.02 11.16 -10.70
C ASP A 194 4.04 10.69 -12.16
N PRO A 195 3.11 11.17 -13.01
CA PRO A 195 2.98 10.66 -14.37
C PRO A 195 4.32 10.76 -15.12
N PRO A 196 4.81 9.67 -15.75
CA PRO A 196 5.99 9.74 -16.58
C PRO A 196 5.86 10.85 -17.63
N ALA A 197 6.90 11.67 -17.81
CA ALA A 197 6.85 12.82 -18.72
C ALA A 197 6.43 12.46 -20.16
N MET A 198 6.71 11.22 -20.58
CA MET A 198 6.31 10.68 -21.88
C MET A 198 4.79 10.48 -22.04
N ASP A 199 4.06 10.28 -20.95
CA ASP A 199 2.59 10.13 -20.96
C ASP A 199 1.88 11.49 -21.00
N SER A 200 2.60 12.59 -20.77
CA SER A 200 2.08 13.96 -20.83
C SER A 200 2.26 14.61 -22.21
N LYS A 201 3.04 14.02 -23.11
CA LYS A 201 3.23 14.51 -24.47
C LYS A 201 2.08 14.03 -25.35
N GLN A 202 0.99 14.79 -25.38
CA GLN A 202 0.08 14.70 -26.52
C GLN A 202 0.88 14.96 -27.81
N PRO A 203 0.65 14.24 -28.91
CA PRO A 203 1.20 14.65 -30.19
C PRO A 203 0.65 16.05 -30.47
N THR A 204 1.54 17.04 -30.59
CA THR A 204 1.17 18.36 -31.09
C THR A 204 0.46 18.15 -32.43
N PRO A 205 -0.71 18.77 -32.68
CA PRO A 205 -1.33 18.73 -34.00
C PRO A 205 -0.30 19.12 -35.05
N ALA A 206 -0.19 18.34 -36.12
CA ALA A 206 0.81 18.54 -37.15
C ALA A 206 0.76 19.97 -37.68
N GLY A 207 1.81 20.75 -37.39
CA GLY A 207 2.05 22.07 -37.97
C GLY A 207 2.36 23.17 -36.95
N SER A 208 3.63 23.29 -36.55
CA SER A 208 4.40 24.56 -36.44
C SER A 208 5.84 24.30 -35.94
N PRO A 209 6.85 25.11 -36.32
CA PRO A 209 8.25 24.68 -36.37
C PRO A 209 9.14 25.12 -35.20
N SER A 210 10.28 24.42 -35.11
CA SER A 210 11.56 24.73 -34.44
C SER A 210 11.64 24.69 -32.91
N ALA A 211 12.53 23.81 -32.47
CA ALA A 211 13.00 23.62 -31.11
C ALA A 211 13.93 24.78 -30.68
N SER A 212 13.73 25.29 -29.48
CA SER A 212 14.75 26.01 -28.73
C SER A 212 15.55 25.01 -27.89
N SER A 213 16.78 24.74 -28.30
CA SER A 213 17.80 24.09 -27.47
C SER A 213 18.20 25.05 -26.34
N ALA A 214 17.73 24.77 -25.12
CA ALA A 214 18.28 25.34 -23.91
C ALA A 214 19.09 24.23 -23.20
N ASP A 215 20.41 24.39 -23.20
CA ASP A 215 21.34 23.53 -22.47
C ASP A 215 21.07 23.62 -20.97
N LEU A 216 20.71 22.50 -20.34
CA LEU A 216 20.72 22.35 -18.88
C LEU A 216 21.99 21.58 -18.46
N PRO A 217 22.70 21.98 -17.40
CA PRO A 217 23.95 21.36 -17.00
C PRO A 217 23.73 19.91 -16.57
N SER A 218 24.63 19.04 -17.04
CA SER A 218 24.69 17.61 -16.77
C SER A 218 24.80 17.30 -15.27
N LEU A 219 23.74 16.75 -14.69
CA LEU A 219 23.76 16.16 -13.34
C LEU A 219 24.31 14.73 -13.39
N GLN A 220 25.17 14.44 -12.41
CA GLN A 220 25.97 13.23 -12.27
C GLN A 220 25.12 11.96 -12.26
N LYS A 221 25.55 10.99 -13.08
CA LYS A 221 24.98 9.64 -13.18
C LYS A 221 25.28 8.85 -11.90
N SER A 222 24.24 8.54 -11.15
CA SER A 222 24.16 7.30 -10.39
C SER A 222 23.85 6.17 -11.38
N GLU A 223 24.74 5.18 -11.50
CA GLU A 223 24.58 4.02 -12.36
C GLU A 223 23.52 3.05 -11.80
N SER A 224 22.24 3.43 -11.93
CA SER A 224 21.18 2.43 -12.07
C SER A 224 20.87 2.29 -13.56
N LYS A 225 20.69 1.05 -14.07
CA LYS A 225 20.12 0.85 -15.41
C LYS A 225 18.74 1.52 -15.43
N SER A 226 18.68 2.73 -15.99
CA SER A 226 17.45 3.52 -16.13
C SER A 226 16.35 2.63 -16.70
N MET A 227 15.25 2.43 -15.95
CA MET A 227 14.05 1.76 -16.45
C MET A 227 13.63 2.41 -17.77
N LYS A 228 13.51 1.62 -18.83
CA LYS A 228 13.10 2.12 -20.15
C LYS A 228 11.60 1.92 -20.28
N LEU A 229 10.85 2.91 -19.80
CA LEU A 229 9.39 2.93 -19.87
C LEU A 229 8.92 3.07 -21.33
N ALA A 230 7.79 2.44 -21.65
CA ALA A 230 7.08 2.68 -22.92
C ALA A 230 5.93 3.68 -22.69
N ALA A 231 5.74 4.58 -23.66
CA ALA A 231 4.72 5.63 -23.58
C ALA A 231 3.34 5.02 -23.72
N LEU A 232 2.37 5.58 -22.98
CA LEU A 232 0.96 5.23 -23.17
C LEU A 232 0.52 5.65 -24.59
N PRO A 233 -0.09 4.75 -25.40
CA PRO A 233 -0.57 5.12 -26.73
C PRO A 233 -1.66 6.20 -26.67
N ALA A 234 -1.63 7.15 -27.61
CA ALA A 234 -2.57 8.30 -27.66
C ALA A 234 -4.05 7.91 -27.84
N GLU A 235 -4.31 6.66 -28.24
CA GLU A 235 -5.64 6.07 -28.32
C GLU A 235 -6.31 5.87 -26.96
N TYR A 236 -5.54 5.85 -25.86
CA TYR A 236 -6.05 5.74 -24.49
C TYR A 236 -6.18 7.13 -23.85
N PRO A 237 -7.12 7.30 -22.90
CA PRO A 237 -7.12 8.45 -22.00
C PRO A 237 -5.77 8.58 -21.26
N PRO A 238 -5.31 9.80 -20.93
CA PRO A 238 -4.07 9.96 -20.19
C PRO A 238 -4.23 9.44 -18.76
N LEU A 239 -3.24 8.68 -18.26
CA LEU A 239 -3.20 8.28 -16.85
C LEU A 239 -2.60 9.41 -16.00
N ASN A 240 -3.30 10.54 -15.91
CA ASN A 240 -2.95 11.67 -15.05
C ASN A 240 -3.62 11.57 -13.67
N HIS A 241 -3.36 12.52 -12.79
CA HIS A 241 -4.00 12.58 -11.46
C HIS A 241 -5.52 12.53 -11.52
N ALA A 242 -6.15 13.20 -12.48
CA ALA A 242 -7.61 13.21 -12.59
C ALA A 242 -8.16 11.82 -12.89
N ASN A 243 -7.63 11.15 -13.91
CA ASN A 243 -8.12 9.83 -14.33
C ASN A 243 -7.76 8.72 -13.33
N VAL A 244 -6.58 8.78 -12.72
CA VAL A 244 -6.22 7.87 -11.61
C VAL A 244 -7.12 8.11 -10.41
N ARG A 245 -7.39 9.37 -10.04
CA ARG A 245 -8.34 9.69 -8.96
C ARG A 245 -9.73 9.15 -9.26
N THR A 246 -10.23 9.29 -10.49
CA THR A 246 -11.54 8.76 -10.91
C THR A 246 -11.65 7.25 -10.71
N LEU A 247 -10.55 6.50 -10.90
CA LEU A 247 -10.55 5.05 -10.70
C LEU A 247 -10.80 4.64 -9.24
N PHE A 248 -10.34 5.42 -8.28
CA PHE A 248 -10.38 5.05 -6.86
C PHE A 248 -11.38 5.86 -6.03
N HIS A 249 -11.68 7.10 -6.39
CA HIS A 249 -12.47 8.00 -5.56
C HIS A 249 -13.95 7.55 -5.47
N ARG A 250 -14.50 7.53 -4.25
CA ARG A 250 -15.92 7.28 -3.97
C ARG A 250 -16.43 8.28 -2.93
N PRO A 251 -17.75 8.52 -2.81
CA PRO A 251 -18.31 9.34 -1.74
C PRO A 251 -17.91 8.89 -0.32
N TYR A 252 -17.62 7.61 -0.14
CA TYR A 252 -17.14 7.03 1.13
C TYR A 252 -15.62 6.79 1.16
N PHE A 253 -14.91 7.02 0.06
CA PHE A 253 -13.47 6.77 -0.06
C PHE A 253 -12.79 7.94 -0.79
N HIS A 254 -12.49 8.99 -0.04
CA HIS A 254 -11.94 10.21 -0.59
C HIS A 254 -10.45 10.06 -0.92
N VAL A 255 -10.13 10.16 -2.20
CA VAL A 255 -8.75 10.14 -2.71
C VAL A 255 -8.17 11.55 -2.85
N ARG A 256 -7.03 11.79 -2.20
CA ARG A 256 -6.07 12.85 -2.54
C ARG A 256 -4.94 12.32 -3.41
N MET A 257 -4.57 13.08 -4.44
CA MET A 257 -3.47 12.74 -5.35
C MET A 257 -2.24 13.56 -5.01
N VAL A 258 -1.09 12.90 -4.91
CA VAL A 258 0.22 13.54 -4.74
C VAL A 258 1.23 12.97 -5.73
N LYS A 259 2.40 13.58 -5.82
CA LYS A 259 3.52 13.06 -6.63
C LYS A 259 4.54 12.27 -5.81
N ASP A 260 4.53 12.45 -4.50
CA ASP A 260 5.52 11.87 -3.60
C ASP A 260 5.25 10.39 -3.31
N VAL A 261 5.77 9.52 -4.20
CA VAL A 261 5.67 8.06 -4.04
C VAL A 261 6.46 7.56 -2.83
N ALA A 262 7.58 8.20 -2.50
CA ALA A 262 8.40 7.82 -1.35
C ALA A 262 7.67 8.10 -0.04
N GLY A 263 7.20 9.33 0.16
CA GLY A 263 6.46 9.73 1.36
C GLY A 263 5.20 8.91 1.61
N VAL A 264 4.39 8.66 0.57
CA VAL A 264 3.19 7.80 0.70
C VAL A 264 3.55 6.37 1.08
N SER A 265 4.63 5.82 0.54
CA SER A 265 5.07 4.45 0.84
C SER A 265 5.65 4.34 2.26
N LEU A 266 6.49 5.31 2.65
CA LEU A 266 7.16 5.36 3.96
C LEU A 266 6.16 5.58 5.09
N GLY A 267 5.21 6.51 4.96
CA GLY A 267 4.18 6.75 5.98
C GLY A 267 3.33 5.49 6.26
N GLY A 268 3.08 4.66 5.23
CA GLY A 268 2.41 3.37 5.42
C GLY A 268 3.24 2.32 6.16
N ALA A 269 4.57 2.39 6.04
CA ALA A 269 5.53 1.43 6.61
C ALA A 269 5.89 1.78 8.05
N LEU A 270 6.47 2.96 8.25
CA LEU A 270 7.12 3.40 9.49
C LEU A 270 6.12 3.61 10.64
N LYS A 271 4.87 3.98 10.33
CA LYS A 271 3.80 4.16 11.34
C LYS A 271 3.59 2.95 12.23
N ASN A 272 3.92 1.77 11.73
CA ASN A 272 3.71 0.52 12.46
C ASN A 272 4.69 0.40 13.64
N ILE A 273 5.89 0.97 13.53
CA ILE A 273 6.86 1.11 14.62
C ILE A 273 6.29 2.07 15.67
N VAL A 274 5.79 3.24 15.23
CA VAL A 274 5.16 4.24 16.11
C VAL A 274 3.94 3.65 16.85
N ALA A 275 3.15 2.82 16.16
CA ALA A 275 2.00 2.15 16.76
C ALA A 275 2.39 1.13 17.85
N LEU A 276 3.54 0.46 17.73
CA LEU A 276 4.08 -0.38 18.81
C LEU A 276 4.43 0.47 20.03
N ALA A 277 5.17 1.58 19.83
CA ALA A 277 5.53 2.49 20.90
C ALA A 277 4.30 3.06 21.63
N ALA A 278 3.30 3.51 20.87
CA ALA A 278 2.03 3.98 21.43
C ALA A 278 1.32 2.88 22.23
N GLY A 279 1.37 1.62 21.76
CA GLY A 279 0.81 0.48 22.45
C GLY A 279 1.53 0.17 23.77
N PHE A 280 2.86 0.26 23.78
CA PHE A 280 3.65 0.11 25.01
C PHE A 280 3.26 1.15 26.06
N VAL A 281 3.23 2.44 25.68
CA VAL A 281 2.85 3.54 26.58
C VAL A 281 1.42 3.39 27.12
N ASP A 282 0.48 2.98 26.27
CA ASP A 282 -0.91 2.74 26.68
C ASP A 282 -1.03 1.50 27.59
N GLY A 283 -0.23 0.47 27.34
CA GLY A 283 -0.11 -0.72 28.19
C GLY A 283 0.38 -0.40 29.60
N LEU A 284 1.32 0.54 29.75
CA LEU A 284 1.82 1.04 31.03
C LEU A 284 0.81 1.92 31.78
N GLY A 285 -0.27 2.37 31.12
CA GLY A 285 -1.29 3.21 31.73
C GLY A 285 -0.86 4.66 31.95
N TRP A 286 0.11 5.18 31.18
CA TRP A 286 0.63 6.55 31.32
C TRP A 286 -0.30 7.64 30.76
N GLY A 287 -1.39 7.25 30.10
CA GLY A 287 -2.43 8.16 29.61
C GLY A 287 -2.14 8.83 28.26
N ASP A 288 -3.10 9.63 27.79
CA ASP A 288 -3.12 10.16 26.42
C ASP A 288 -2.02 11.19 26.14
N ASN A 289 -1.54 11.92 27.16
CA ASN A 289 -0.45 12.88 27.01
C ASN A 289 0.86 12.19 26.61
N ALA A 290 1.23 11.11 27.30
CA ALA A 290 2.43 10.34 26.99
C ALA A 290 2.32 9.67 25.61
N LYS A 291 1.14 9.11 25.30
CA LYS A 291 0.87 8.52 23.98
C LYS A 291 1.00 9.56 22.87
N SER A 292 0.47 10.77 23.08
CA SER A 292 0.56 11.87 22.11
C SER A 292 2.00 12.34 21.91
N ALA A 293 2.82 12.39 22.96
CA ALA A 293 4.24 12.72 22.86
C ALA A 293 5.00 11.71 21.99
N VAL A 294 4.76 10.41 22.19
CA VAL A 294 5.35 9.34 21.37
C VAL A 294 4.89 9.40 19.92
N ILE A 295 3.60 9.63 19.67
CA ILE A 295 3.07 9.81 18.30
C ILE A 295 3.77 10.99 17.61
N ARG A 296 3.89 12.13 18.29
CA ARG A 296 4.57 13.33 17.76
C ARG A 296 6.03 13.06 17.44
N ILE A 297 6.78 12.39 18.32
CA ILE A 297 8.18 12.00 18.07
C ILE A 297 8.26 11.07 16.85
N GLY A 298 7.36 10.08 16.78
CA GLY A 298 7.29 9.15 15.65
C GLY A 298 7.06 9.85 14.30
N ILE A 299 6.14 10.83 14.24
CA ILE A 299 5.93 11.64 13.02
C ILE A 299 7.23 12.36 12.61
N LEU A 300 7.97 12.94 13.57
CA LEU A 300 9.23 13.61 13.25
C LEU A 300 10.30 12.64 12.75
N GLU A 301 10.39 11.44 13.33
CA GLU A 301 11.31 10.41 12.85
C GLU A 301 10.93 9.89 11.45
N GLU A 302 9.64 9.77 11.13
CA GLU A 302 9.20 9.46 9.76
C GLU A 302 9.62 10.53 8.76
N VAL A 303 9.37 11.80 9.08
CA VAL A 303 9.79 12.93 8.24
C VAL A 303 11.30 12.92 8.08
N LYS A 304 12.05 12.79 9.17
CA LYS A 304 13.52 12.74 9.15
C LYS A 304 14.02 11.58 8.29
N PHE A 305 13.41 10.40 8.41
CA PHE A 305 13.79 9.22 7.63
C PHE A 305 13.57 9.46 6.14
N GLY A 306 12.38 9.95 5.75
CA GLY A 306 12.05 10.26 4.37
C GLY A 306 12.97 11.34 3.78
N MET A 307 13.20 12.43 4.51
CA MET A 307 14.05 13.52 4.05
C MET A 307 15.54 13.14 4.00
N GLN A 308 15.99 12.23 4.87
CA GLN A 308 17.38 11.75 4.88
C GLN A 308 17.67 10.80 3.74
N PHE A 309 16.81 9.80 3.53
CA PHE A 309 17.09 8.69 2.62
C PHE A 309 16.41 8.82 1.24
N PHE A 310 15.45 9.73 1.10
CA PHE A 310 14.67 9.97 -0.13
C PHE A 310 14.54 11.46 -0.47
N SER A 311 15.52 12.29 -0.08
CA SER A 311 15.50 13.76 -0.20
C SER A 311 15.09 14.33 -1.57
N HIS A 312 15.36 13.62 -2.65
CA HIS A 312 15.05 14.06 -4.01
C HIS A 312 13.59 13.79 -4.43
N THR A 313 12.90 12.89 -3.76
CA THR A 313 11.55 12.43 -4.12
C THR A 313 10.53 12.67 -3.01
N CYS A 314 10.98 12.80 -1.77
CA CYS A 314 10.16 12.90 -0.57
C CYS A 314 9.90 14.35 -0.12
N ARG A 315 8.74 14.59 0.49
CA ARG A 315 8.28 15.90 0.97
C ARG A 315 7.73 15.77 2.39
N SER A 316 8.19 16.64 3.29
CA SER A 316 7.75 16.65 4.69
C SER A 316 6.24 16.80 4.88
N GLU A 317 5.59 17.55 3.99
CA GLU A 317 4.15 17.81 3.94
C GLU A 317 3.36 16.52 3.70
N THR A 318 3.93 15.53 3.00
CA THR A 318 3.25 14.25 2.76
C THR A 318 3.02 13.47 4.07
N PHE A 319 3.86 13.65 5.08
CA PHE A 319 3.68 13.00 6.38
C PHE A 319 2.70 13.76 7.28
N THR A 320 2.55 15.07 7.09
CA THR A 320 1.83 15.95 8.02
C THR A 320 0.47 16.42 7.52
N GLU A 321 0.26 16.45 6.20
CA GLU A 321 -0.98 16.92 5.57
C GLU A 321 -1.82 15.78 4.96
N GLU A 322 -1.17 14.71 4.51
CA GLU A 322 -1.85 13.65 3.75
C GLU A 322 -2.28 12.47 4.63
N SER A 323 -3.32 11.76 4.20
CA SER A 323 -3.91 10.63 4.94
C SER A 323 -2.90 9.49 5.17
N CYS A 324 -1.91 9.32 4.28
CA CYS A 324 -0.88 8.29 4.41
C CYS A 324 0.10 8.50 5.57
N GLY A 325 0.22 9.74 6.06
CA GLY A 325 1.07 10.09 7.19
C GLY A 325 0.24 10.19 8.47
N VAL A 326 -0.01 11.43 8.92
CA VAL A 326 -0.59 11.75 10.22
C VAL A 326 -1.89 10.99 10.52
N ALA A 327 -2.81 10.88 9.54
CA ALA A 327 -4.10 10.21 9.78
C ALA A 327 -3.94 8.69 9.99
N ASP A 328 -3.08 8.04 9.18
CA ASP A 328 -2.83 6.59 9.29
C ASP A 328 -2.08 6.27 10.59
N ILE A 329 -1.17 7.14 11.02
CA ILE A 329 -0.51 7.03 12.34
C ILE A 329 -1.54 7.13 13.47
N ILE A 330 -2.38 8.17 13.50
CA ILE A 330 -3.39 8.37 14.55
C ILE A 330 -4.30 7.15 14.67
N THR A 331 -4.83 6.68 13.54
CA THR A 331 -5.72 5.51 13.49
C THR A 331 -5.00 4.25 13.97
N SER A 332 -3.75 4.05 13.54
CA SER A 332 -2.95 2.88 13.92
C SER A 332 -2.61 2.86 15.42
N CYS A 333 -2.32 4.03 16.00
CA CYS A 333 -2.00 4.20 17.42
C CYS A 333 -3.23 4.19 18.33
N SER A 334 -4.44 4.17 17.76
CA SER A 334 -5.69 4.13 18.54
C SER A 334 -6.33 2.73 18.58
N GLY A 335 -6.17 1.93 17.52
CA GLY A 335 -6.83 0.63 17.42
C GLY A 335 -6.16 -0.40 16.51
N GLY A 336 -4.98 -0.09 15.95
CA GLY A 336 -4.25 -0.99 15.07
C GLY A 336 -3.82 -2.29 15.75
N ARG A 337 -3.52 -3.32 14.96
CA ARG A 337 -3.03 -4.61 15.49
C ARG A 337 -1.71 -4.47 16.23
N ASN A 338 -0.76 -3.71 15.68
CA ASN A 338 0.52 -3.41 16.34
C ASN A 338 0.29 -2.78 17.72
N PHE A 339 -0.53 -1.72 17.78
CA PHE A 339 -0.91 -1.06 19.04
C PHE A 339 -1.55 -2.03 20.06
N ARG A 340 -2.56 -2.79 19.65
CA ARG A 340 -3.28 -3.72 20.55
C ARG A 340 -2.37 -4.81 21.09
N CYS A 341 -1.54 -5.43 20.24
CA CYS A 341 -0.62 -6.49 20.67
C CYS A 341 0.49 -5.94 21.59
N ALA A 342 1.06 -4.77 21.28
CA ALA A 342 2.03 -4.12 22.15
C ALA A 342 1.44 -3.76 23.52
N LYS A 343 0.21 -3.24 23.55
CA LYS A 343 -0.53 -2.96 24.79
C LYS A 343 -0.76 -4.22 25.63
N MET A 344 -1.18 -5.32 25.01
CA MET A 344 -1.39 -6.60 25.69
C MET A 344 -0.07 -7.17 26.23
N ALA A 345 1.00 -7.11 25.44
CA ALA A 345 2.33 -7.58 25.85
C ALA A 345 2.79 -6.93 27.17
N VAL A 346 2.63 -5.61 27.29
CA VAL A 346 2.95 -4.88 28.52
C VAL A 346 2.02 -5.27 29.67
N LYS A 347 0.71 -5.29 29.44
CA LYS A 347 -0.28 -5.61 30.50
C LYS A 347 -0.13 -7.03 31.05
N GLU A 348 0.28 -7.97 30.21
CA GLU A 348 0.46 -9.37 30.58
C GLU A 348 1.89 -9.69 31.02
N GLY A 349 2.84 -8.77 30.83
CA GLY A 349 4.26 -9.01 31.09
C GLY A 349 4.85 -10.11 30.21
N LYS A 350 4.38 -10.22 28.95
CA LYS A 350 4.77 -11.27 28.00
C LYS A 350 5.47 -10.69 26.78
N PRO A 351 6.39 -11.46 26.15
CA PRO A 351 6.95 -11.09 24.86
C PRO A 351 5.86 -10.89 23.80
N ILE A 352 6.04 -9.90 22.92
CA ILE A 352 5.05 -9.61 21.88
C ILE A 352 4.84 -10.78 20.91
N GLY A 353 5.86 -11.63 20.71
CA GLY A 353 5.77 -12.83 19.88
C GLY A 353 4.71 -13.82 20.38
N GLU A 354 4.58 -13.99 21.70
CA GLU A 354 3.54 -14.84 22.28
C GLU A 354 2.14 -14.27 22.05
N ILE A 355 2.00 -12.94 22.16
CA ILE A 355 0.74 -12.24 21.88
C ILE A 355 0.39 -12.35 20.39
N GLU A 356 1.37 -12.19 19.50
CA GLU A 356 1.20 -12.33 18.05
C GLU A 356 0.64 -13.70 17.68
N GLU A 357 1.25 -14.78 18.17
CA GLU A 357 0.83 -16.14 17.87
C GLU A 357 -0.59 -16.43 18.36
N ARG A 358 -0.92 -15.96 19.56
CA ARG A 358 -2.23 -16.16 20.18
C ARG A 358 -3.35 -15.35 19.51
N GLU A 359 -3.10 -14.07 19.22
CA GLU A 359 -4.16 -13.14 18.81
C GLU A 359 -4.35 -13.09 17.29
N LEU A 360 -3.34 -13.44 16.49
CA LEU A 360 -3.36 -13.17 15.04
C LEU A 360 -3.54 -14.41 14.16
N ASN A 361 -3.79 -15.59 14.74
CA ASN A 361 -4.12 -16.83 14.03
C ASN A 361 -3.14 -17.12 12.85
N GLY A 362 -1.84 -16.94 13.09
CA GLY A 362 -0.78 -17.16 12.11
C GLY A 362 -0.43 -15.96 11.22
N GLN A 363 -1.09 -14.80 11.37
CA GLN A 363 -0.66 -13.56 10.71
C GLN A 363 0.45 -12.87 11.50
N LYS A 364 1.49 -12.38 10.82
CA LYS A 364 2.60 -11.63 11.43
C LYS A 364 2.30 -10.14 11.59
N LEU A 365 2.74 -9.55 12.69
CA LEU A 365 2.76 -8.10 12.89
C LEU A 365 3.79 -7.48 11.95
N GLN A 366 3.33 -6.54 11.12
CA GLN A 366 4.26 -5.82 10.24
C GLN A 366 5.18 -4.89 11.04
N GLY A 367 4.71 -4.31 12.14
CA GLY A 367 5.50 -3.35 12.92
C GLY A 367 6.76 -3.94 13.54
N THR A 368 6.72 -5.21 13.96
CA THR A 368 7.91 -5.89 14.49
C THR A 368 8.92 -6.09 13.38
N SER A 369 8.52 -6.70 12.26
CA SER A 369 9.39 -6.87 11.08
C SER A 369 9.99 -5.56 10.58
N THR A 370 9.18 -4.50 10.47
CA THR A 370 9.65 -3.18 10.03
C THR A 370 10.65 -2.57 11.02
N ALA A 371 10.48 -2.77 12.33
CA ALA A 371 11.45 -2.30 13.33
C ALA A 371 12.82 -3.00 13.16
N TYR A 372 12.84 -4.31 12.93
CA TYR A 372 14.08 -5.05 12.65
C TYR A 372 14.77 -4.59 11.36
N GLU A 373 13.99 -4.43 10.30
CA GLU A 373 14.44 -3.98 8.99
C GLU A 373 15.05 -2.56 9.06
N VAL A 374 14.33 -1.63 9.71
CA VAL A 374 14.80 -0.26 9.91
C VAL A 374 16.06 -0.22 10.78
N HIS A 375 16.11 -0.98 11.89
CA HIS A 375 17.33 -1.06 12.72
C HIS A 375 18.54 -1.55 11.91
N SER A 376 18.39 -2.65 11.15
CA SER A 376 19.49 -3.19 10.33
C SER A 376 20.07 -2.15 9.38
N PHE A 377 19.19 -1.34 8.78
CA PHE A 377 19.61 -0.27 7.87
C PHE A 377 20.20 0.95 8.57
N LEU A 378 19.60 1.41 9.67
CA LEU A 378 20.16 2.51 10.45
C LEU A 378 21.56 2.15 10.97
N LYS A 379 21.75 0.90 11.40
CA LYS A 379 23.05 0.35 11.79
C LYS A 379 24.05 0.31 10.66
N ALA A 380 23.65 -0.13 9.46
CA ALA A 380 24.51 -0.11 8.28
C ALA A 380 24.94 1.33 7.90
N MET A 381 24.08 2.32 8.19
CA MET A 381 24.34 3.73 7.94
C MET A 381 25.01 4.47 9.12
N ALA A 382 25.23 3.80 10.26
CA ALA A 382 25.70 4.40 11.52
C ALA A 382 24.84 5.59 11.99
N MET A 383 23.51 5.48 11.85
CA MET A 383 22.53 6.52 12.14
C MET A 383 21.56 6.13 13.27
N GLU A 384 21.83 5.09 14.06
CA GLU A 384 20.92 4.62 15.12
C GLU A 384 20.55 5.75 16.11
N LYS A 385 21.53 6.59 16.46
CA LYS A 385 21.34 7.73 17.38
C LYS A 385 20.39 8.81 16.83
N GLU A 386 20.21 8.87 15.52
CA GLU A 386 19.38 9.88 14.88
C GLU A 386 17.88 9.56 14.95
N PHE A 387 17.52 8.32 15.30
CA PHE A 387 16.15 7.79 15.33
C PHE A 387 15.84 7.07 16.66
N PRO A 388 15.87 7.81 17.78
CA PRO A 388 15.83 7.21 19.12
C PRO A 388 14.54 6.45 19.43
N LEU A 389 13.38 6.85 18.90
CA LEU A 389 12.12 6.14 19.12
C LEU A 389 12.09 4.82 18.33
N PHE A 390 12.52 4.82 17.07
CA PHE A 390 12.62 3.59 16.28
C PHE A 390 13.58 2.59 16.93
N GLU A 391 14.74 3.05 17.39
CA GLU A 391 15.71 2.22 18.11
C GLU A 391 15.20 1.79 19.50
N ALA A 392 14.45 2.64 20.21
CA ALA A 392 13.83 2.23 21.48
C ALA A 392 12.84 1.07 21.27
N VAL A 393 12.02 1.14 20.22
CA VAL A 393 11.09 0.05 19.89
C VAL A 393 11.84 -1.23 19.56
N TYR A 394 12.87 -1.17 18.72
CA TYR A 394 13.71 -2.33 18.41
C TYR A 394 14.33 -2.95 19.68
N ASN A 395 14.95 -2.14 20.54
CA ASN A 395 15.60 -2.63 21.75
C ASN A 395 14.61 -3.21 22.78
N ILE A 396 13.37 -2.71 22.83
CA ILE A 396 12.30 -3.31 23.64
C ILE A 396 11.88 -4.67 23.07
N LEU A 397 11.79 -4.81 21.75
CA LEU A 397 11.47 -6.09 21.10
C LEU A 397 12.53 -7.16 21.39
N GLU A 398 13.81 -6.76 21.42
CA GLU A 398 14.94 -7.65 21.74
C GLU A 398 15.10 -7.92 23.25
N GLY A 399 14.36 -7.21 24.11
CA GLY A 399 14.49 -7.33 25.56
C GLY A 399 15.72 -6.63 26.16
N ASN A 400 16.42 -5.80 25.37
CA ASN A 400 17.54 -4.98 25.83
C ASN A 400 17.08 -3.79 26.69
N ASN A 401 15.86 -3.31 26.44
CA ASN A 401 15.22 -2.23 27.19
C ASN A 401 13.80 -2.60 27.61
N LYS A 402 13.28 -1.87 28.58
CA LYS A 402 11.88 -2.00 29.00
C LYS A 402 11.04 -0.86 28.42
N PRO A 403 9.72 -1.07 28.20
CA PRO A 403 8.78 0.00 27.85
C PRO A 403 8.91 1.27 28.69
N GLU A 404 9.22 1.15 29.98
CA GLU A 404 9.40 2.25 30.91
C GLU A 404 10.59 3.15 30.58
N ASP A 405 11.55 2.67 29.79
CA ASP A 405 12.76 3.41 29.42
C ASP A 405 12.50 4.43 28.28
N ILE A 406 11.36 4.35 27.58
CA ILE A 406 11.06 5.18 26.40
C ILE A 406 11.35 6.68 26.62
N PRO A 407 10.87 7.34 27.70
CA PRO A 407 11.10 8.77 27.89
C PRO A 407 12.58 9.14 27.94
N LYS A 408 13.39 8.31 28.62
CA LYS A 408 14.83 8.53 28.75
C LYS A 408 15.55 8.32 27.41
N LEU A 409 15.16 7.30 26.65
CA LEU A 409 15.78 6.96 25.37
C LEU A 409 15.57 8.06 24.31
N VAL A 410 14.38 8.67 24.30
CA VAL A 410 14.05 9.76 23.36
C VAL A 410 14.54 11.14 23.82
N GLU A 411 14.77 11.34 25.12
CA GLU A 411 15.32 12.60 25.67
C GLU A 411 16.80 12.78 25.33
N ALA A 412 17.60 11.73 25.46
CA ALA A 412 19.07 11.76 25.36
C ALA A 412 19.64 12.30 24.03
N HIS A 413 18.79 12.48 23.01
CA HIS A 413 19.17 12.94 21.68
C HIS A 413 18.60 14.31 21.32
N SER A 414 17.88 14.96 22.25
CA SER A 414 17.31 16.31 22.07
C SER A 414 18.26 17.45 22.46
N THR A 415 19.39 17.13 23.09
CA THR A 415 20.32 18.11 23.67
C THR A 415 21.53 18.47 22.80
N ASP A 416 21.70 17.85 21.63
CA ASP A 416 22.87 18.08 20.76
C ASP A 416 22.63 19.14 19.65
N ASP A 417 21.41 19.69 19.54
CA ASP A 417 21.06 20.76 18.57
C ASP A 417 20.30 21.92 19.24
N VAL A 418 20.96 22.66 20.13
CA VAL A 418 20.53 24.02 20.56
C VAL A 418 21.63 25.03 20.32
#